data_AF-A0A832MVC2-F1
#
_entry.id   AF-A0A832MVC2-F1
#
_cell.length_a   1.000
_cell.length_b   1.000
_cell.length_c   1.000
_cell.angle_alpha   90.00
_cell.angle_beta   90.00
_cell.angle_gamma   90.00
#
_symmetry.space_group_name_H-M   'P 1'
#
loop_
_entity.id
_entity.type
_entity.pdbx_description
1 polymer ?
#
loop_
_entity_poly.entity_id
_entity_poly.type
_entity_poly.pdbx_seq_one_letter_code
_entity_poly.pdbx_strand_id
1 'polypeptide(L)'
;IGSIVSVRLFSIWTKKRLGSVHKEVDKSVSHFRDIREGNVFERFLEAMLDGGKTGVDIGLGIIPGVLVISTLVMMLTFGPKNPSMGYQGLAYEGIALFDKLGKLIYWPIKVLFGFDSPQLIAFPITCLGSTGAALALVPKFLEHGFIKPSDIAVFTAVGMTWSGYLSTHVGMMDALGYRYLTSKAILSHTIGGLVAGFSANILYRIFF
;
A
#
# COMPACT_ATOMS: atom_id res chain seq x y z
N ILE A 1 2.15 -0.67 -14.10
CA ILE A 1 3.17 0.41 -14.24
C ILE A 1 3.79 0.78 -12.89
N GLY A 2 2.99 1.15 -11.88
CA GLY A 2 3.51 1.49 -10.54
C GLY A 2 4.43 0.44 -9.92
N SER A 3 4.05 -0.84 -10.00
CA SER A 3 4.87 -1.96 -9.51
C SER A 3 6.24 -2.02 -10.19
N ILE A 4 6.30 -1.83 -11.52
CA ILE A 4 7.56 -1.83 -12.28
C ILE A 4 8.47 -0.72 -11.74
N VAL A 5 7.94 0.49 -11.57
CA VAL A 5 8.71 1.63 -11.06
C VAL A 5 9.18 1.39 -9.63
N SER A 6 8.27 0.97 -8.73
CA SER A 6 8.58 0.70 -7.33
C SER A 6 9.67 -0.37 -7.19
N VAL A 7 9.50 -1.51 -7.88
CA VAL A 7 10.47 -2.62 -7.82
C VAL A 7 11.82 -2.22 -8.40
N ARG A 8 11.85 -1.49 -9.52
CA ARG A 8 13.11 -1.03 -10.13
C ARG A 8 13.85 -0.05 -9.21
N LEU A 9 13.14 0.91 -8.62
CA LEU A 9 13.74 1.83 -7.64
C LEU A 9 14.25 1.09 -6.41
N PHE A 10 13.44 0.20 -5.84
CA PHE A 10 13.84 -0.56 -4.66
C PHE A 10 15.04 -1.46 -4.95
N SER A 11 15.08 -2.08 -6.13
CA SER A 11 16.21 -2.92 -6.59
C SER A 11 17.54 -2.16 -6.64
N ILE A 12 17.52 -0.87 -6.97
CA ILE A 12 18.73 -0.02 -6.95
C ILE A 12 19.23 0.10 -5.50
N TRP A 13 18.33 0.36 -4.55
CA TRP A 13 18.69 0.48 -3.13
C TRP A 13 19.18 -0.85 -2.55
N THR A 14 18.50 -1.95 -2.85
CA THR A 14 18.90 -3.27 -2.37
C THR A 14 20.22 -3.70 -3.00
N LYS A 15 20.42 -3.53 -4.30
CA LYS A 15 21.70 -3.81 -4.98
C LYS A 15 22.85 -2.98 -4.41
N LYS A 16 22.62 -1.70 -4.09
CA LYS A 16 23.66 -0.85 -3.48
C LYS A 16 24.07 -1.34 -2.10
N ARG A 17 23.14 -1.92 -1.33
CA ARG A 17 23.36 -2.28 0.07
C ARG A 17 23.78 -3.75 0.26
N LEU A 18 23.23 -4.65 -0.54
CA LEU A 18 23.48 -6.09 -0.52
C LEU A 18 24.53 -6.52 -1.56
N GLY A 19 24.94 -5.60 -2.44
CA GLY A 19 25.79 -5.87 -3.59
C GLY A 19 25.02 -6.47 -4.77
N SER A 20 25.60 -6.42 -5.97
CA SER A 20 25.20 -7.29 -7.08
C SER A 20 26.02 -8.56 -7.03
N VAL A 21 25.81 -9.34 -5.99
CA VAL A 21 26.49 -10.63 -5.91
C VAL A 21 25.60 -11.60 -6.69
N HIS A 22 26.05 -12.04 -7.87
CA HIS A 22 25.91 -13.46 -8.18
C HIS A 22 26.63 -14.16 -7.03
N LYS A 23 25.92 -14.41 -5.92
CA LYS A 23 26.41 -15.43 -5.01
C LYS A 23 26.51 -16.63 -5.92
N GLU A 24 27.71 -17.15 -6.13
CA GLU A 24 27.81 -18.57 -6.39
C GLU A 24 26.95 -19.17 -5.29
N VAL A 25 25.76 -19.65 -5.67
CA VAL A 25 24.89 -20.36 -4.75
C VAL A 25 25.79 -21.49 -4.34
N ASP A 26 26.28 -21.42 -3.11
CA ASP A 26 27.15 -22.42 -2.56
C ASP A 26 26.38 -23.73 -2.75
N LYS A 27 26.83 -24.56 -3.71
CA LYS A 27 26.10 -25.76 -4.10
C LYS A 27 26.08 -26.79 -2.96
N SER A 28 26.77 -26.48 -1.85
CA SER A 28 26.72 -27.21 -0.59
C SER A 28 25.51 -26.85 0.30
N VAL A 29 24.70 -25.84 -0.06
CA VAL A 29 23.45 -25.54 0.67
C VAL A 29 22.44 -26.65 0.39
N SER A 30 22.20 -27.49 1.38
CA SER A 30 21.28 -28.63 1.38
C SER A 30 19.80 -28.28 1.27
N HIS A 31 19.45 -27.02 1.02
CA HIS A 31 18.07 -26.58 0.84
C HIS A 31 17.65 -26.71 -0.63
N PHE A 32 17.67 -27.93 -1.14
CA PHE A 32 16.85 -28.25 -2.31
C PHE A 32 15.37 -28.15 -1.93
N ARG A 33 14.51 -27.86 -2.90
CA ARG A 33 13.07 -27.95 -2.69
C ARG A 33 12.76 -29.39 -2.24
N ASP A 34 12.32 -29.56 -1.01
CA ASP A 34 11.91 -30.87 -0.52
C ASP A 34 10.88 -31.45 -1.49
N ILE A 35 11.17 -32.65 -1.98
CA ILE A 35 10.23 -33.38 -2.83
C ILE A 35 9.13 -33.84 -1.88
N ARG A 36 8.03 -33.08 -1.86
CA ARG A 36 6.79 -33.47 -1.19
C ARG A 36 6.45 -34.90 -1.58
N GLU A 37 6.39 -35.77 -0.59
CA GLU A 37 6.06 -37.18 -0.79
C GLU A 37 4.58 -37.35 -1.17
N GLY A 38 4.24 -38.53 -1.67
CA GLY A 38 2.86 -38.85 -2.03
C GLY A 38 2.46 -38.54 -3.47
N ASN A 39 1.19 -38.79 -3.77
CA ASN A 39 0.58 -38.59 -5.08
C ASN A 39 0.30 -37.10 -5.36
N VAL A 40 -0.17 -36.79 -6.58
CA VAL A 40 -0.42 -35.41 -7.02
C VAL A 40 -1.39 -34.66 -6.08
N PHE A 41 -2.41 -35.34 -5.57
CA PHE A 41 -3.40 -34.75 -4.67
C PHE A 41 -2.83 -34.47 -3.28
N GLU A 42 -2.05 -35.41 -2.72
CA GLU A 42 -1.38 -35.23 -1.43
C GLU A 42 -0.40 -34.05 -1.46
N ARG A 43 0.41 -33.96 -2.52
CA ARG A 43 1.37 -32.85 -2.71
C ARG A 43 0.67 -31.50 -2.86
N PHE A 44 -0.52 -31.48 -3.47
CA PHE A 44 -1.34 -30.28 -3.57
C PHE A 44 -1.87 -29.85 -2.19
N LEU A 45 -2.45 -30.78 -1.43
CA LEU A 45 -2.97 -30.49 -0.09
C LEU A 45 -1.87 -30.01 0.85
N GLU A 46 -0.72 -30.67 0.84
CA GLU A 46 0.40 -30.31 1.70
C GLU A 46 0.95 -28.91 1.34
N ALA A 47 1.07 -28.58 0.04
CA ALA A 47 1.49 -27.25 -0.39
C ALA A 47 0.51 -26.15 0.03
N MET A 48 -0.79 -26.44 -0.03
CA MET A 48 -1.84 -25.54 0.40
C MET A 48 -1.82 -25.33 1.92
N LEU A 49 -1.64 -26.39 2.71
CA LEU A 49 -1.57 -26.35 4.17
C LEU A 49 -0.32 -25.64 4.67
N ASP A 50 0.85 -25.93 4.09
CA ASP A 50 2.10 -25.24 4.43
C ASP A 50 2.02 -23.76 4.10
N GLY A 51 1.54 -23.42 2.89
CA GLY A 51 1.32 -22.04 2.49
C GLY A 51 0.34 -21.32 3.43
N GLY A 52 -0.72 -22.00 3.87
CA GLY A 52 -1.67 -21.51 4.86
C GLY A 52 -1.01 -21.25 6.22
N LYS A 53 -0.25 -22.20 6.74
CA LYS A 53 0.47 -22.07 8.02
C LYS A 53 1.48 -20.93 7.99
N THR A 54 2.37 -20.92 6.99
CA THR A 54 3.35 -19.83 6.81
C THR A 54 2.66 -18.49 6.61
N GLY A 55 1.54 -18.46 5.88
CA GLY A 55 0.73 -17.26 5.70
C GLY A 55 0.16 -16.73 7.02
N VAL A 56 -0.34 -17.60 7.90
CA VAL A 56 -0.82 -17.22 9.24
C VAL A 56 0.32 -16.70 10.11
N ASP A 57 1.47 -17.37 10.12
CA ASP A 57 2.64 -16.95 10.92
C ASP A 57 3.13 -15.55 10.49
N ILE A 58 3.25 -15.31 9.18
CA ILE A 58 3.58 -14.00 8.62
C ILE A 58 2.49 -12.97 8.99
N GLY A 59 1.22 -13.36 8.89
CA GLY A 59 0.08 -12.53 9.27
C GLY A 59 0.16 -12.06 10.72
N LEU A 60 0.36 -12.98 11.65
CA LEU A 60 0.53 -12.68 13.08
C LEU A 60 1.71 -11.72 13.32
N GLY A 61 2.82 -11.89 12.60
CA GLY A 61 3.97 -10.98 12.67
C GLY A 61 3.67 -9.56 12.17
N ILE A 62 2.76 -9.40 11.21
CA ILE A 62 2.42 -8.13 10.59
C ILE A 62 1.29 -7.39 11.36
N ILE A 63 0.42 -8.10 12.08
CA ILE A 63 -0.74 -7.53 12.80
C ILE A 63 -0.38 -6.33 13.69
N PRO A 64 0.66 -6.37 14.56
CA PRO A 64 0.95 -5.23 15.43
C PRO A 64 1.29 -3.96 14.65
N GLY A 65 2.08 -4.10 13.58
CA GLY A 65 2.42 -3.00 12.69
C GLY A 65 1.19 -2.45 11.97
N VAL A 66 0.34 -3.35 11.45
CA VAL A 66 -0.91 -2.95 10.78
C VAL A 66 -1.85 -2.24 11.72
N LEU A 67 -2.12 -2.76 12.91
CA LEU A 67 -3.10 -2.17 13.83
C LEU A 67 -2.67 -0.78 14.28
N VAL A 68 -1.42 -0.62 14.72
CA VAL A 68 -0.91 0.67 15.22
C VAL A 68 -0.88 1.71 14.11
N ILE A 69 -0.33 1.36 12.95
CA ILE A 69 -0.20 2.29 11.82
C ILE A 69 -1.56 2.63 11.22
N SER A 70 -2.45 1.65 11.05
CA SER A 70 -3.79 1.89 10.52
C SER A 70 -4.61 2.77 11.48
N THR A 71 -4.50 2.55 12.79
CA THR A 71 -5.17 3.39 13.79
C THR A 71 -4.67 4.82 13.74
N LEU A 72 -3.34 5.00 13.73
CA LEU A 72 -2.72 6.32 13.58
C LEU A 72 -3.22 7.03 12.31
N VAL A 73 -3.20 6.32 11.18
CA VAL A 73 -3.61 6.89 9.89
C VAL A 73 -5.09 7.23 9.86
N MET A 74 -5.97 6.39 10.42
CA MET A 74 -7.39 6.70 10.52
C MET A 74 -7.63 7.97 11.36
N MET A 75 -6.91 8.13 12.48
CA MET A 75 -6.97 9.36 13.30
C MET A 75 -6.45 10.60 12.55
N LEU A 76 -5.44 10.46 11.69
CA LEU A 76 -4.94 11.58 10.87
C LEU A 76 -5.86 11.91 9.68
N THR A 77 -6.63 10.92 9.22
CA THR A 77 -7.50 11.00 8.05
C THR A 77 -8.84 11.63 8.38
N PHE A 78 -9.58 11.04 9.31
CA PHE A 78 -10.95 11.46 9.61
C PHE A 78 -10.96 12.75 10.43
N GLY A 79 -12.07 13.49 10.39
CA GLY A 79 -12.29 14.66 11.23
C GLY A 79 -13.06 14.34 12.51
N PRO A 80 -13.21 15.33 13.41
CA PRO A 80 -14.07 15.20 14.58
C PRO A 80 -15.53 15.01 14.14
N LYS A 81 -16.29 14.18 14.88
CA LYS A 81 -17.71 13.95 14.56
C LYS A 81 -18.55 15.19 14.83
N ASN A 82 -18.19 15.95 15.85
CA ASN A 82 -18.78 17.23 16.17
C ASN A 82 -17.68 18.31 16.11
N PRO A 83 -17.67 19.16 15.07
CA PRO A 83 -16.67 20.22 14.92
C PRO A 83 -16.58 21.18 16.12
N SER A 84 -17.68 21.38 16.85
CA SER A 84 -17.73 22.28 18.01
C SER A 84 -17.08 21.68 19.26
N MET A 85 -17.03 20.34 19.37
CA MET A 85 -16.47 19.63 20.52
C MET A 85 -15.00 19.19 20.29
N GLY A 86 -14.53 19.23 19.05
CA GLY A 86 -13.20 18.73 18.69
C GLY A 86 -13.13 17.21 18.71
N TYR A 87 -11.91 16.66 18.78
CA TYR A 87 -11.66 15.22 18.77
C TYR A 87 -12.03 14.59 20.13
N GLN A 88 -12.89 13.56 20.12
CA GLN A 88 -13.41 12.91 21.34
C GLN A 88 -12.96 11.44 21.50
N GLY A 89 -12.27 10.87 20.51
CA GLY A 89 -11.82 9.48 20.53
C GLY A 89 -12.90 8.45 20.14
N LEU A 90 -13.94 8.89 19.43
CA LEU A 90 -15.01 8.03 18.96
C LEU A 90 -14.55 7.13 17.80
N ALA A 91 -15.32 6.07 17.54
CA ALA A 91 -15.06 5.20 16.39
C ALA A 91 -15.09 5.99 15.07
N TYR A 92 -14.07 5.79 14.23
CA TYR A 92 -13.88 6.50 12.96
C TYR A 92 -13.84 8.03 13.11
N GLU A 93 -13.20 8.50 14.18
CA GLU A 93 -12.92 9.91 14.44
C GLU A 93 -11.43 10.22 14.23
N GLY A 94 -11.12 11.49 13.95
CA GLY A 94 -9.75 11.95 13.83
C GLY A 94 -9.63 13.48 13.85
N ILE A 95 -8.47 13.99 13.45
CA ILE A 95 -8.13 15.42 13.46
C ILE A 95 -8.10 16.09 12.07
N ALA A 96 -8.42 15.33 11.02
CA ALA A 96 -8.43 15.72 9.61
C ALA A 96 -7.13 16.40 9.16
N LEU A 97 -5.98 15.94 9.69
CA LEU A 97 -4.68 16.51 9.34
C LEU A 97 -4.41 16.34 7.84
N PHE A 98 -4.75 15.17 7.30
CA PHE A 98 -4.55 14.83 5.90
C PHE A 98 -5.44 15.63 4.95
N ASP A 99 -6.69 15.93 5.32
CA ASP A 99 -7.53 16.87 4.55
C ASP A 99 -6.92 18.28 4.54
N LYS A 100 -6.43 18.76 5.69
CA LYS A 100 -5.77 20.06 5.80
C LYS A 100 -4.51 20.14 4.93
N LEU A 101 -3.64 19.12 4.99
CA LEU A 101 -2.45 19.04 4.15
C LEU A 101 -2.79 18.89 2.67
N GLY A 102 -3.82 18.10 2.35
CA GLY A 102 -4.34 17.88 1.01
C GLY A 102 -4.70 19.19 0.29
N LYS A 103 -5.29 20.15 1.00
CA LYS A 103 -5.61 21.48 0.45
C LYS A 103 -4.37 22.26 0.02
N LEU A 104 -3.25 22.14 0.74
CA LEU A 104 -1.98 22.80 0.36
C LEU A 104 -1.34 22.14 -0.87
N ILE A 105 -1.47 20.83 -1.02
CA ILE A 105 -0.89 20.06 -2.13
C ILE A 105 -1.89 19.75 -3.25
N TYR A 106 -3.05 20.41 -3.26
CA TYR A 106 -4.10 20.10 -4.23
C TYR A 106 -3.64 20.34 -5.66
N TRP A 107 -2.94 21.45 -5.92
CA TRP A 107 -2.50 21.79 -7.27
C TRP A 107 -1.64 20.70 -7.92
N PRO A 108 -0.54 20.20 -7.30
CA PRO A 108 0.22 19.12 -7.89
C PRO A 108 -0.56 17.80 -8.00
N ILE A 109 -1.43 17.49 -7.03
CA ILE A 109 -2.28 16.28 -7.10
C ILE A 109 -3.28 16.38 -8.24
N LYS A 110 -3.90 17.54 -8.46
CA LYS A 110 -4.81 17.79 -9.58
C LYS A 110 -4.11 17.60 -10.91
N VAL A 111 -2.88 18.11 -11.07
CA VAL A 111 -2.09 17.93 -12.29
C VAL A 111 -1.75 16.46 -12.51
N LEU A 112 -1.37 15.73 -11.46
CA LEU A 112 -0.99 14.32 -11.58
C LEU A 112 -2.20 13.40 -11.83
N PHE A 113 -3.26 13.58 -11.07
CA PHE A 113 -4.38 12.62 -11.01
C PHE A 113 -5.63 13.08 -11.76
N GLY A 114 -5.73 14.36 -12.13
CA GLY A 114 -6.84 14.86 -12.93
C GLY A 114 -8.15 15.05 -12.16
N PHE A 115 -8.11 15.11 -10.83
CA PHE A 115 -9.29 15.29 -9.98
C PHE A 115 -9.93 16.67 -10.19
N ASP A 116 -11.26 16.67 -10.37
CA ASP A 116 -12.03 17.91 -10.51
C ASP A 116 -12.47 18.46 -9.14
N SER A 117 -12.62 17.57 -8.16
CA SER A 117 -13.02 17.88 -6.78
C SER A 117 -11.84 17.78 -5.82
N PRO A 118 -11.58 18.80 -4.98
CA PRO A 118 -10.55 18.75 -3.93
C PRO A 118 -10.78 17.64 -2.89
N GLN A 119 -12.04 17.23 -2.68
CA GLN A 119 -12.40 16.19 -1.74
C GLN A 119 -11.80 14.83 -2.12
N LEU A 120 -11.55 14.59 -3.41
CA LEU A 120 -10.98 13.34 -3.91
C LEU A 120 -9.54 13.09 -3.47
N ILE A 121 -8.82 14.14 -3.04
CA ILE A 121 -7.48 14.03 -2.45
C ILE A 121 -7.49 13.16 -1.19
N ALA A 122 -8.60 13.10 -0.46
CA ALA A 122 -8.69 12.30 0.74
C ALA A 122 -8.43 10.81 0.45
N PHE A 123 -8.75 10.30 -0.75
CA PHE A 123 -8.49 8.91 -1.10
C PHE A 123 -6.98 8.56 -1.12
N PRO A 124 -6.13 9.17 -1.98
CA PRO A 124 -4.70 8.85 -2.02
C PRO A 124 -4.01 9.12 -0.68
N ILE A 125 -4.39 10.17 0.05
CA ILE A 125 -3.76 10.41 1.36
C ILE A 125 -4.13 9.31 2.37
N THR A 126 -5.38 8.84 2.38
CA THR A 126 -5.80 7.72 3.24
C THR A 126 -5.07 6.42 2.86
N CYS A 127 -4.85 6.18 1.56
CA CYS A 127 -4.06 5.05 1.06
C CYS A 127 -2.61 5.05 1.57
N LEU A 128 -2.03 6.20 1.93
CA LEU A 128 -0.69 6.26 2.55
C LEU A 128 -0.63 5.58 3.92
N GLY A 129 -1.73 5.13 4.50
CA GLY A 129 -1.62 4.22 5.64
C GLY A 129 -2.65 3.10 5.70
N SER A 130 -3.82 3.26 5.09
CA SER A 130 -4.74 2.14 4.90
C SER A 130 -5.58 2.30 3.64
N THR A 131 -5.24 1.53 2.59
CA THR A 131 -6.07 1.41 1.39
C THR A 131 -7.47 0.88 1.73
N GLY A 132 -7.60 -0.02 2.70
CA GLY A 132 -8.91 -0.53 3.14
C GLY A 132 -9.81 0.59 3.68
N ALA A 133 -9.27 1.49 4.50
CA ALA A 133 -10.02 2.66 4.98
C ALA A 133 -10.34 3.66 3.85
N ALA A 134 -9.43 3.81 2.87
CA ALA A 134 -9.66 4.67 1.71
C ALA A 134 -10.84 4.20 0.86
N LEU A 135 -11.02 2.87 0.71
CA LEU A 135 -12.17 2.29 -0.01
C LEU A 135 -13.52 2.68 0.62
N ALA A 136 -13.58 2.87 1.93
CA ALA A 136 -14.80 3.31 2.63
C ALA A 136 -15.22 4.75 2.26
N LEU A 137 -14.34 5.53 1.63
CA LEU A 137 -14.66 6.88 1.14
C LEU A 137 -15.38 6.86 -0.22
N VAL A 138 -15.18 5.81 -1.03
CA VAL A 138 -15.69 5.73 -2.40
C VAL A 138 -17.22 5.82 -2.47
N PRO A 139 -18.01 5.10 -1.65
CA PRO A 139 -19.47 5.22 -1.67
C PRO A 139 -19.95 6.65 -1.42
N LYS A 140 -19.35 7.34 -0.44
CA LYS A 140 -19.70 8.74 -0.14
C LYS A 140 -19.39 9.67 -1.29
N PHE A 141 -18.25 9.49 -1.96
CA PHE A 141 -17.90 10.30 -3.12
C PHE A 141 -18.85 10.07 -4.30
N LEU A 142 -19.35 8.85 -4.48
CA LEU A 142 -20.37 8.53 -5.48
C LEU A 142 -21.71 9.18 -5.14
N GLU A 143 -22.17 9.07 -3.89
CA GLU A 143 -23.41 9.68 -3.40
C GLU A 143 -23.44 11.20 -3.61
N HIS A 144 -22.30 11.87 -3.42
CA HIS A 144 -22.18 13.33 -3.58
C HIS A 144 -21.88 13.75 -5.03
N GLY A 145 -21.74 12.81 -5.98
CA GLY A 145 -21.42 13.10 -7.37
C GLY A 145 -20.02 13.68 -7.59
N PHE A 146 -19.07 13.42 -6.69
CA PHE A 146 -17.72 13.95 -6.78
C PHE A 146 -16.79 13.16 -7.71
N ILE A 147 -17.10 11.88 -7.97
CA ILE A 147 -16.25 10.96 -8.73
C ILE A 147 -16.73 10.81 -10.17
N LYS A 148 -15.75 10.79 -11.09
CA LYS A 148 -15.90 10.29 -12.47
C LYS A 148 -15.15 8.96 -12.65
N PRO A 149 -15.44 8.19 -13.73
CA PRO A 149 -14.76 6.92 -13.99
C PRO A 149 -13.23 7.00 -14.05
N SER A 150 -12.67 8.09 -14.57
CA SER A 150 -11.21 8.31 -14.57
C SER A 150 -10.61 8.39 -13.16
N ASP A 151 -11.34 8.93 -12.17
CA ASP A 151 -10.89 8.99 -10.79
C ASP A 151 -10.85 7.59 -10.17
N ILE A 152 -11.82 6.73 -10.50
CA ILE A 152 -11.82 5.33 -10.07
C ILE A 152 -10.60 4.60 -10.63
N ALA A 153 -10.24 4.81 -11.90
CA ALA A 153 -9.03 4.23 -12.48
C ALA A 153 -7.76 4.65 -11.70
N VAL A 154 -7.66 5.94 -11.33
CA VAL A 154 -6.57 6.45 -10.50
C VAL A 154 -6.60 5.84 -9.10
N PHE A 155 -7.77 5.79 -8.46
CA PHE A 155 -7.94 5.22 -7.12
C PHE A 155 -7.53 3.75 -7.07
N THR A 156 -7.92 2.97 -8.07
CA THR A 156 -7.49 1.57 -8.20
C THR A 156 -5.97 1.47 -8.37
N ALA A 157 -5.37 2.28 -9.23
CA ALA A 157 -3.93 2.23 -9.48
C ALA A 157 -3.11 2.64 -8.25
N VAL A 158 -3.49 3.73 -7.59
CA VAL A 158 -2.86 4.23 -6.37
C VAL A 158 -3.09 3.25 -5.22
N GLY A 159 -4.33 2.83 -5.00
CA GLY A 159 -4.72 1.92 -3.93
C GLY A 159 -4.02 0.56 -4.03
N MET A 160 -3.90 -0.01 -5.22
CA MET A 160 -3.13 -1.24 -5.43
C MET A 160 -1.64 -1.04 -5.16
N THR A 161 -1.05 0.08 -5.59
CA THR A 161 0.38 0.32 -5.41
C THR A 161 0.74 0.67 -3.96
N TRP A 162 -0.19 1.27 -3.21
CA TRP A 162 -0.05 1.59 -1.79
C TRP A 162 -0.76 0.60 -0.86
N SER A 163 -1.19 -0.55 -1.37
CA SER A 163 -1.73 -1.61 -0.53
C SER A 163 -0.66 -2.09 0.45
N GLY A 164 -0.91 -1.96 1.75
CA GLY A 164 0.08 -2.32 2.78
C GLY A 164 1.27 -1.36 2.90
N TYR A 165 1.16 -0.13 2.39
CA TYR A 165 2.27 0.81 2.23
C TYR A 165 3.10 1.06 3.51
N LEU A 166 2.49 1.54 4.60
CA LEU A 166 3.22 1.69 5.88
C LEU A 166 3.11 0.43 6.74
N SER A 167 1.99 -0.28 6.66
CA SER A 167 1.65 -1.37 7.56
C SER A 167 2.35 -2.70 7.23
N THR A 168 2.42 -3.05 5.95
CA THR A 168 2.98 -4.33 5.49
C THR A 168 4.48 -4.23 5.24
N HIS A 169 4.98 -3.13 4.68
CA HIS A 169 6.42 -3.01 4.41
C HIS A 169 7.27 -2.96 5.69
N VAL A 170 6.78 -2.34 6.76
CA VAL A 170 7.51 -2.34 8.05
C VAL A 170 7.61 -3.75 8.61
N GLY A 171 6.48 -4.48 8.71
CA GLY A 171 6.46 -5.85 9.24
C GLY A 171 7.21 -6.85 8.35
N MET A 172 7.06 -6.74 7.02
CA MET A 172 7.75 -7.60 6.06
C MET A 172 9.26 -7.43 6.12
N MET A 173 9.76 -6.19 6.17
CA MET A 173 11.20 -5.95 6.26
C MET A 173 11.79 -6.40 7.59
N ASP A 174 11.03 -6.31 8.68
CA ASP A 174 11.42 -6.84 10.00
C ASP A 174 11.53 -8.37 9.97
N ALA A 175 10.51 -9.05 9.43
CA ALA A 175 10.48 -10.51 9.28
C ALA A 175 11.63 -11.05 8.40
N LEU A 176 12.05 -10.29 7.38
CA LEU A 176 13.19 -10.65 6.53
C LEU A 176 14.56 -10.29 7.13
N GLY A 177 14.62 -9.65 8.30
CA GLY A 177 15.87 -9.17 8.90
C GLY A 177 16.48 -7.96 8.18
N TYR A 178 15.72 -7.28 7.33
CA TYR A 178 16.16 -6.14 6.52
C TYR A 178 15.47 -4.83 6.91
N ARG A 179 15.17 -4.63 8.20
CA ARG A 179 14.51 -3.42 8.73
C ARG A 179 15.16 -2.10 8.29
N TYR A 180 16.47 -2.09 8.03
CA TYR A 180 17.18 -0.92 7.52
C TYR A 180 16.79 -0.52 6.08
N LEU A 181 16.12 -1.39 5.32
CA LEU A 181 15.59 -1.11 3.98
C LEU A 181 14.15 -0.57 4.00
N THR A 182 13.46 -0.58 5.14
CA THR A 182 12.05 -0.17 5.26
C THR A 182 11.78 1.21 4.68
N SER A 183 12.60 2.21 5.02
CA SER A 183 12.42 3.58 4.51
C SER A 183 12.62 3.67 2.99
N LYS A 184 13.50 2.82 2.42
CA LYS A 184 13.73 2.74 0.98
C LYS A 184 12.59 2.02 0.26
N ALA A 185 12.01 0.98 0.88
CA ALA A 185 10.84 0.28 0.37
C ALA A 185 9.63 1.22 0.32
N ILE A 186 9.37 1.95 1.41
CA ILE A 186 8.32 2.96 1.52
C ILE A 186 8.53 4.02 0.44
N LEU A 187 9.71 4.65 0.35
CA LEU A 187 9.98 5.69 -0.66
C LEU A 187 9.76 5.20 -2.11
N SER A 188 10.20 3.97 -2.41
CA SER A 188 10.04 3.39 -3.75
C SER A 188 8.56 3.18 -4.09
N HIS A 189 7.75 2.75 -3.12
CA HIS A 189 6.31 2.63 -3.30
C HIS A 189 5.61 3.98 -3.37
N THR A 190 6.10 5.03 -2.68
CA THR A 190 5.56 6.38 -2.81
C THR A 190 5.62 6.82 -4.27
N ILE A 191 6.82 6.72 -4.86
CA ILE A 191 7.08 7.10 -6.24
C ILE A 191 6.29 6.19 -7.19
N GLY A 192 6.29 4.88 -6.92
CA GLY A 192 5.52 3.90 -7.69
C GLY A 192 4.03 4.25 -7.74
N GLY A 193 3.41 4.63 -6.63
CA GLY A 193 1.99 4.96 -6.58
C GLY A 193 1.66 6.29 -7.25
N LEU A 194 2.53 7.31 -7.13
CA LEU A 194 2.39 8.55 -7.89
C LEU A 194 2.43 8.28 -9.40
N VAL A 195 3.40 7.50 -9.87
CA VAL A 195 3.50 7.12 -11.29
C VAL A 195 2.32 6.24 -11.71
N ALA A 196 1.83 5.35 -10.84
CA ALA A 196 0.65 4.53 -11.11
C ALA A 196 -0.59 5.40 -11.35
N GLY A 197 -0.88 6.33 -10.44
CA GLY A 197 -2.02 7.22 -10.57
C GLY A 197 -1.91 8.15 -11.77
N PHE A 198 -0.73 8.73 -12.00
CA PHE A 198 -0.48 9.55 -13.19
C PHE A 198 -0.66 8.77 -14.50
N SER A 199 -0.11 7.55 -14.56
CA SER A 199 -0.26 6.69 -15.73
C SER A 199 -1.71 6.27 -15.93
N ALA A 200 -2.45 5.99 -14.86
CA ALA A 200 -3.87 5.64 -14.95
C ALA A 200 -4.71 6.80 -15.50
N ASN A 201 -4.49 8.03 -15.01
CA ASN A 201 -5.15 9.23 -15.52
C ASN A 201 -4.86 9.44 -17.02
N ILE A 202 -3.60 9.31 -17.44
CA ILE A 202 -3.21 9.45 -18.86
C ILE A 202 -3.81 8.35 -19.72
N LEU A 203 -3.63 7.08 -19.33
CA LEU A 203 -4.12 5.95 -20.11
C LEU A 203 -5.63 6.00 -20.24
N TYR A 204 -6.35 6.37 -19.18
CA TYR A 204 -7.79 6.56 -19.25
C TYR A 204 -8.16 7.58 -20.32
N ARG A 205 -7.54 8.77 -20.31
CA ARG A 205 -7.79 9.84 -21.31
C ARG A 205 -7.41 9.48 -22.75
N ILE A 206 -6.49 8.52 -22.93
CA ILE A 206 -6.07 8.09 -24.27
C ILE A 206 -7.03 7.04 -24.84
N PHE A 207 -7.53 6.14 -23.99
CA PHE A 207 -8.34 5.00 -24.42
C PHE A 207 -9.85 5.22 -24.28
N PHE A 208 -10.29 6.21 -23.53
CA PHE A 208 -11.69 6.54 -23.25
C PHE A 208 -11.90 8.06 -23.26
#